data_AF-A0A8T4BN50-F1
#
_entry.id   AF-A0A8T4BN50-F1
#
_cell.length_a   1.000
_cell.length_b   1.000
_cell.length_c   1.000
_cell.angle_alpha   90.00
_cell.angle_beta   90.00
_cell.angle_gamma   90.00
#
_symmetry.space_group_name_H-M   'P 1'
#
loop_
_entity.id
_entity.type
_entity.pdbx_description
1 polymer ?
#
loop_
_entity_poly.entity_id
_entity_poly.type
_entity_poly.pdbx_seq_one_letter_code
_entity_poly.pdbx_strand_id
1 'polypeptide(L)' 'MTDSEVDQFITEFPKKGYSIVDYLQGRMHFALLDQMKLMTTSGMSKEKIKTTLIDMVTEIIDNFDPKKESKSS' A
#
# COMPACT_ATOMS: atom_id res chain seq x y z
N MET A 1 0.90 27.95 -9.65
CA MET A 1 1.44 26.61 -9.38
C MET A 1 0.37 25.65 -9.82
N THR A 2 0.54 25.09 -11.03
CA THR A 2 -0.46 24.30 -11.75
C THR A 2 -0.39 22.84 -11.31
N ASP A 3 -1.52 22.14 -11.31
CA ASP A 3 -1.75 20.75 -10.88
C ASP A 3 -0.81 19.66 -11.46
N SER A 4 0.17 20.05 -12.27
CA SER A 4 1.08 19.16 -13.00
C SER A 4 2.16 18.48 -12.16
N GLU A 5 2.45 18.97 -10.95
CA GLU A 5 3.47 18.33 -10.07
C GLU A 5 2.89 17.18 -9.23
N VAL A 6 1.56 17.06 -9.13
CA VAL A 6 0.89 15.96 -8.40
C VAL A 6 0.80 14.68 -9.25
N ASP A 7 0.97 14.81 -10.57
CA ASP A 7 0.85 13.69 -11.52
C ASP A 7 2.11 12.80 -11.57
N GLN A 8 3.21 13.21 -10.91
CA GLN A 8 4.50 12.54 -11.01
C GLN A 8 4.59 11.21 -10.22
N PHE A 9 3.53 10.81 -9.52
CA PHE A 9 3.47 9.56 -8.75
C PHE A 9 2.29 8.64 -9.09
N ILE A 10 1.44 8.99 -10.06
CA ILE A 10 0.38 8.08 -10.50
C ILE A 10 0.97 7.10 -11.49
N THR A 11 1.41 5.94 -10.99
CA THR A 11 1.57 4.74 -11.82
C THR A 11 0.18 4.35 -12.35
N GLU A 12 -0.19 4.92 -13.50
CA GLU A 12 -1.41 4.53 -14.22
C GLU A 12 -1.24 3.10 -14.72
N PHE A 13 -1.59 2.14 -13.87
CA PHE A 13 -1.67 0.74 -14.24
C PHE A 13 -2.66 0.56 -15.41
N PRO A 14 -2.37 -0.33 -16.36
CA PRO A 14 -3.20 -0.53 -17.54
C PRO A 14 -4.66 -0.85 -17.17
N LYS A 15 -5.57 0.06 -17.54
CA LYS A 15 -7.01 0.02 -17.20
C LYS A 15 -7.82 -1.00 -18.04
N LYS A 16 -7.22 -1.62 -19.06
CA LYS A 16 -7.88 -2.59 -19.97
C LYS A 16 -7.34 -4.00 -19.75
N GLY A 17 -8.24 -4.97 -19.59
CA GLY A 17 -7.90 -6.40 -19.47
C GLY A 17 -7.52 -6.89 -18.07
N TYR A 18 -7.54 -6.01 -17.06
CA TYR A 18 -7.26 -6.32 -15.66
C TYR A 18 -8.47 -6.01 -14.79
N SER A 19 -8.79 -6.91 -13.86
CA SER A 19 -9.81 -6.66 -12.85
C SER A 19 -9.29 -5.68 -11.78
N ILE A 20 -10.20 -5.06 -11.03
CA ILE A 20 -9.84 -4.25 -9.86
C ILE A 20 -9.00 -5.06 -8.85
N VAL A 21 -9.24 -6.37 -8.76
CA VAL A 21 -8.47 -7.29 -7.90
C VAL A 21 -7.02 -7.38 -8.38
N ASP A 22 -6.79 -7.55 -9.69
CA ASP A 22 -5.44 -7.63 -10.26
C ASP A 22 -4.63 -6.34 -10.03
N TYR A 23 -5.31 -5.20 -10.17
CA TYR A 23 -4.72 -3.89 -9.90
C TYR A 23 -4.30 -3.70 -8.44
N LEU A 24 -5.21 -4.04 -7.52
CA LEU A 24 -4.97 -3.93 -6.08
C LEU A 24 -3.89 -4.92 -5.63
N GLN A 25 -3.90 -6.13 -6.19
CA GLN A 25 -2.90 -7.15 -5.91
C GLN A 25 -1.50 -6.67 -6.32
N GLY A 26 -1.35 -6.05 -7.49
CA GLY A 26 -0.07 -5.49 -7.93
C GLY A 26 0.48 -4.43 -6.98
N ARG A 27 -0.35 -3.45 -6.58
CA ARG A 27 0.04 -2.37 -5.67
C ARG A 27 0.44 -2.90 -4.29
N MET A 28 -0.37 -3.79 -3.73
CA MET A 28 -0.10 -4.39 -2.43
C MET A 28 1.13 -5.30 -2.47
N HIS A 29 1.34 -6.04 -3.55
CA HIS A 29 2.49 -6.94 -3.70
C HIS A 29 3.82 -6.20 -3.63
N PHE A 30 3.99 -5.11 -4.40
CA PHE A 30 5.24 -4.34 -4.38
C PHE A 30 5.45 -3.61 -3.05
N ALA A 31 4.40 -3.06 -2.46
CA ALA A 31 4.48 -2.43 -1.15
C ALA A 31 4.95 -3.43 -0.07
N LEU A 32 4.37 -4.63 -0.03
CA LEU A 32 4.78 -5.67 0.92
C LEU A 32 6.21 -6.15 0.65
N LEU A 33 6.61 -6.34 -0.62
CA LEU A 33 7.98 -6.74 -0.95
C LEU A 33 9.02 -5.71 -0.49
N ASP A 34 8.75 -4.42 -0.69
CA ASP A 34 9.64 -3.35 -0.26
C ASP A 34 9.80 -3.34 1.27
N GLN A 35 8.68 -3.45 2.01
CA GLN A 35 8.71 -3.56 3.47
C GLN A 35 9.48 -4.80 3.94
N MET A 36 9.23 -5.97 3.34
CA MET A 36 9.96 -7.19 3.67
C MET A 36 11.47 -7.04 3.44
N LYS A 37 11.88 -6.38 2.36
CA LYS A 37 13.29 -6.12 2.06
C LYS A 37 13.92 -5.22 3.12
N LEU A 38 13.26 -4.11 3.46
CA LEU A 38 13.73 -3.17 4.49
C LEU A 38 13.89 -3.86 5.85
N MET A 39 12.88 -4.62 6.28
CA MET A 39 12.87 -5.32 7.57
C MET A 39 13.90 -6.47 7.62
N THR A 40 14.14 -7.13 6.48
CA THR A 40 15.21 -8.13 6.38
C THR A 40 16.58 -7.46 6.54
N THR A 41 16.80 -6.32 5.88
CA THR A 41 18.03 -5.54 6.02
C THR A 41 18.23 -5.02 7.45
N SER A 42 17.16 -4.77 8.21
CA SER A 42 17.25 -4.41 9.62
C SER A 42 17.51 -5.60 10.57
N GLY A 43 17.77 -6.80 10.05
CA GLY A 43 18.09 -7.99 10.85
C GLY A 43 16.87 -8.68 11.47
N MET A 44 15.65 -8.40 10.99
CA MET A 44 14.45 -9.04 11.49
C MET A 44 14.29 -10.46 10.91
N SER A 45 13.85 -11.42 11.73
CA SER A 45 13.55 -12.78 11.26
C SER A 45 12.29 -12.80 10.39
N LYS A 46 12.20 -13.80 9.51
CA LYS A 46 11.06 -13.96 8.61
C LYS A 46 9.74 -14.11 9.35
N GLU A 47 9.74 -14.82 10.49
CA GLU A 47 8.56 -15.00 11.34
C GLU A 47 8.08 -13.66 11.89
N LYS A 48 8.99 -12.83 12.39
CA LYS A 48 8.66 -11.52 12.95
C LYS A 48 8.25 -10.51 11.88
N ILE A 49 8.84 -10.57 10.69
CA ILE A 49 8.40 -9.80 9.52
C ILE A 49 6.95 -10.14 9.18
N LYS A 50 6.64 -11.45 9.10
CA LYS A 50 5.29 -11.91 8.78
C LYS A 50 4.26 -11.42 9.79
N THR A 51 4.51 -11.57 11.09
CA THR A 51 3.56 -11.13 12.12
C THR A 51 3.35 -9.62 12.06
N THR A 52 4.44 -8.85 11.99
CA THR A 52 4.37 -7.38 11.94
C THR A 52 3.56 -6.86 10.74
N LEU A 53 3.76 -7.45 9.55
CA LEU A 53 3.01 -7.04 8.36
C LEU A 53 1.51 -7.38 8.45
N ILE A 54 1.17 -8.54 9.03
CA ILE A 54 -0.23 -8.93 9.25
C ILE A 54 -0.89 -7.98 10.24
N ASP A 55 -0.22 -7.68 11.36
CA ASP A 55 -0.75 -6.78 12.39
C ASP A 55 -0.99 -5.38 11.80
N MET A 56 -0.03 -4.86 11.05
CA MET A 56 -0.13 -3.56 10.38
C MET A 56 -1.28 -3.51 9.36
N VAL A 57 -1.42 -4.51 8.50
CA VAL A 57 -2.51 -4.54 7.50
C VAL A 57 -3.87 -4.66 8.20
N THR A 58 -3.96 -5.47 9.27
CA THR A 58 -5.17 -5.62 10.06
C THR A 58 -5.55 -4.29 10.71
N GLU A 59 -4.59 -3.58 11.31
CA GLU A 59 -4.82 -2.26 11.91
C GLU A 59 -5.28 -1.22 10.88
N ILE A 60 -4.70 -1.20 9.68
CA ILE A 60 -5.14 -0.30 8.59
C ILE A 60 -6.59 -0.59 8.22
N ILE A 61 -6.97 -1.86 8.10
CA ILE A 61 -8.34 -2.28 7.76
C ILE A 61 -9.31 -1.89 8.87
N ASP A 62 -8.97 -2.21 10.12
CA ASP A 62 -9.84 -1.97 11.28
C ASP A 62 -10.08 -0.48 11.52
N ASN A 63 -9.11 0.36 11.18
CA ASN A 63 -9.20 1.81 11.33
C ASN A 63 -9.70 2.54 10.07
N PHE A 64 -9.93 1.83 8.96
CA PHE A 64 -10.41 2.44 7.73
C PHE A 64 -11.86 2.91 7.90
N ASP A 65 -12.06 4.22 7.90
CA ASP A 65 -13.37 4.85 7.92
C ASP A 65 -13.54 5.72 6.66
N PRO A 66 -14.36 5.29 5.68
CA PRO A 66 -14.55 6.01 4.43
C PRO A 66 -15.19 7.39 4.61
N LYS A 67 -15.73 7.72 5.79
CA LYS A 67 -16.36 9.00 6.10
C LYS A 67 -15.44 9.97 6.84
N LYS A 68 -14.25 9.56 7.26
CA LYS A 68 -13.28 10.45 7.93
C LYS A 68 -12.51 11.36 6.96
N GLU A 69 -12.34 10.97 5.70
CA GLU A 69 -11.59 11.78 4.72
C GLU A 69 -12.34 13.03 4.22
N SER A 70 -13.65 13.16 4.50
CA SER A 70 -14.48 14.28 4.02
C SER A 70 -14.65 15.44 5.02
N LYS A 71 -13.88 15.46 6.12
CA LYS A 71 -13.96 16.51 7.16
C LYS A 71 -12.64 17.17 7.56
N SER A 72 -11.61 17.07 6.73
CA SER A 72 -10.42 17.90 6.90
C SER A 72 -10.51 19.07 5.93
N SER A 73 -10.79 20.25 6.48
CA SER A 73 -10.98 21.55 5.83
C SER A 73 -9.80 22.04 5.00
#